data_AF-A0A9P5RXT8-F1
#
_entry.id   AF-A0A9P5RXT8-F1
#
_cell.length_a   1.000
_cell.length_b   1.000
_cell.length_c   1.000
_cell.angle_alpha   90.00
_cell.angle_beta   90.00
_cell.angle_gamma   90.00
#
_symmetry.space_group_name_H-M   'P 1'
#
loop_
_entity.id
_entity.type
_entity.pdbx_description
1 polymer ?
#
loop_
_entity_poly.entity_id
_entity_poly.type
_entity_poly.pdbx_seq_one_letter_code
_entity_poly.pdbx_strand_id
1 'polypeptide(L)'
;MTEPVYKSFFTLPEVVDRLTYLLTKQDLIHLSQTNHHINSICTPTVWREVDLSRFWVHQRFLNSSASLEAFRDNIETIRSINWNERASWWYINALWSYLNSSATITEAHKAIPTDVLLHPK
;
A
#
# COMPACT_ATOMS: atom_id res chain seq x y z
N MET A 1 27.26 -32.35 24.16
CA MET A 1 25.84 -32.28 23.80
C MET A 1 25.68 -31.13 22.82
N THR A 2 25.70 -31.42 21.53
CA THR A 2 25.42 -30.43 20.47
C THR A 2 23.90 -30.41 20.28
N GLU A 3 23.26 -29.33 20.70
CA GLU A 3 21.85 -29.11 20.37
C GLU A 3 21.69 -29.18 18.84
N PRO A 4 20.60 -29.79 18.33
CA PRO A 4 20.30 -29.70 16.92
C PRO A 4 20.09 -28.23 16.58
N VAL A 5 21.00 -27.67 15.78
CA VAL A 5 20.83 -26.36 15.15
C VAL A 5 19.66 -26.51 14.18
N TYR A 6 18.44 -26.35 14.69
CA TYR A 6 17.29 -26.07 13.85
C TYR A 6 17.55 -24.70 13.23
N LYS A 7 18.30 -24.68 12.11
CA LYS A 7 18.31 -23.56 11.18
C LYS A 7 16.88 -23.44 10.70
N SER A 8 16.10 -22.58 11.39
CA SER A 8 14.71 -22.30 11.05
C SER A 8 14.67 -22.04 9.56
N PHE A 9 13.79 -22.74 8.83
CA PHE A 9 13.59 -22.61 7.38
C PHE A 9 13.45 -21.14 6.94
N PHE A 10 13.02 -20.28 7.86
CA PHE A 10 12.87 -18.83 7.70
C PHE A 10 14.13 -18.00 7.96
N THR A 11 15.30 -18.60 8.20
CA THR A 11 16.58 -17.87 8.39
C THR A 11 17.24 -17.48 7.07
N LEU A 12 16.79 -18.00 5.94
CA LEU A 12 17.26 -17.63 4.61
C LEU A 12 16.23 -16.70 3.96
N PRO A 13 16.48 -15.39 3.90
CA PRO A 13 15.55 -14.42 3.32
C PRO A 13 15.16 -14.77 1.88
N GLU A 14 16.08 -15.36 1.11
CA GLU A 14 15.87 -15.76 -0.27
C GLU A 14 14.86 -16.90 -0.40
N VAL A 15 14.84 -17.82 0.57
CA VAL A 15 13.86 -18.93 0.60
C VAL A 15 12.48 -18.39 0.94
N VAL A 16 12.41 -17.46 1.88
CA VAL A 16 11.15 -16.79 2.25
C VAL A 16 10.63 -15.94 1.09
N ASP A 17 11.49 -15.20 0.41
CA ASP A 17 11.14 -14.44 -0.79
C ASP A 17 10.57 -15.36 -1.88
N ARG A 18 11.21 -16.51 -2.13
CA ARG A 18 10.70 -17.51 -3.10
C ARG A 18 9.33 -18.07 -2.73
N LEU A 19 9.05 -18.26 -1.44
CA LEU A 19 7.72 -18.68 -0.98
C LEU A 19 6.68 -17.60 -1.25
N THR A 20 7.04 -16.33 -1.23
CA THR A 20 6.08 -15.26 -1.50
C THR A 20 5.49 -15.30 -2.91
N TYR A 21 6.18 -15.92 -3.87
CA TYR A 21 5.65 -16.15 -5.22
C TYR A 21 4.67 -17.34 -5.31
N LEU A 22 4.72 -18.26 -4.35
CA LEU A 22 3.88 -19.46 -4.32
C LEU A 22 2.62 -19.27 -3.46
N LEU A 23 2.63 -18.24 -2.60
CA LEU A 23 1.63 -18.00 -1.58
C LEU A 23 0.67 -16.91 -2.01
N THR A 24 -0.59 -17.02 -1.58
CA THR A 24 -1.54 -15.93 -1.79
C THR A 24 -1.19 -14.75 -0.89
N LYS A 25 -1.67 -13.56 -1.24
CA LYS A 25 -1.53 -12.36 -0.39
C LYS A 25 -2.07 -12.59 1.03
N GLN A 26 -3.11 -13.39 1.17
CA GLN A 26 -3.72 -13.70 2.46
C GLN A 26 -2.83 -14.63 3.30
N ASP A 27 -2.18 -15.62 2.66
CA ASP A 27 -1.19 -16.47 3.33
C ASP A 27 0.01 -15.65 3.81
N LEU A 28 0.45 -14.67 3.01
CA LEU A 28 1.55 -13.78 3.39
C LEU A 28 1.22 -12.89 4.59
N ILE A 29 -0.01 -12.38 4.66
CA ILE A 29 -0.49 -11.63 5.84
C ILE A 29 -0.53 -12.54 7.06
N HIS A 30 -0.96 -13.79 6.93
CA HIS A 30 -0.97 -14.73 8.05
C HIS A 30 0.46 -15.07 8.50
N LEU A 31 1.37 -15.32 7.56
CA LEU A 31 2.77 -15.59 7.86
C LEU A 31 3.46 -14.40 8.51
N SER A 32 3.17 -13.17 8.07
CA SER A 32 3.74 -11.96 8.65
C SER A 32 3.34 -11.75 10.12
N GLN A 33 2.22 -12.34 10.56
CA GLN A 33 1.78 -12.31 11.95
C GLN A 33 2.49 -13.34 12.85
N THR A 34 3.16 -14.34 12.28
CA THR A 34 3.79 -15.42 13.07
C THR A 34 5.16 -15.04 13.63
N ASN A 35 5.91 -14.16 12.94
CA ASN A 35 7.28 -13.82 13.33
C ASN A 35 7.69 -12.46 12.75
N HIS A 36 8.35 -11.61 13.55
CA HIS A 36 8.83 -10.29 13.14
C HIS A 36 9.80 -10.33 11.95
N HIS A 37 10.67 -11.36 11.86
CA HIS A 37 11.59 -11.52 10.75
C HIS A 37 10.84 -11.83 9.44
N ILE A 38 9.90 -12.78 9.48
CA ILE A 38 9.03 -13.11 8.34
C ILE A 38 8.20 -11.88 7.95
N ASN A 39 7.72 -11.12 8.92
CA ASN A 39 7.03 -9.86 8.67
C ASN A 39 7.88 -8.91 7.83
N SER A 40 9.14 -8.68 8.23
CA SER A 40 10.04 -7.77 7.51
C SER A 40 10.31 -8.22 6.07
N ILE A 41 10.35 -9.54 5.81
CA ILE A 41 10.56 -10.09 4.47
C ILE A 41 9.28 -10.00 3.62
N CYS A 42 8.12 -10.34 4.19
CA CYS A 42 6.85 -10.35 3.45
C CYS A 42 6.26 -8.96 3.24
N THR A 43 6.55 -7.99 4.13
CA THR A 43 5.96 -6.65 4.12
C THR A 43 6.08 -5.96 2.76
N PRO A 44 7.27 -5.86 2.13
CA PRO A 44 7.40 -5.23 0.82
C PRO A 44 6.50 -5.88 -0.24
N THR A 45 6.39 -7.21 -0.25
CA THR A 45 5.56 -7.95 -1.21
C THR A 45 4.06 -7.75 -0.94
N VAL A 46 3.64 -7.75 0.33
CA VAL A 46 2.23 -7.54 0.72
C VAL A 46 1.77 -6.12 0.36
N TRP A 47 2.63 -5.12 0.55
CA TRP A 47 2.29 -3.72 0.30
C TRP A 47 2.55 -3.26 -1.13
N ARG A 48 3.28 -4.05 -1.94
CA ARG A 48 3.59 -3.72 -3.35
C ARG A 48 2.35 -3.34 -4.15
N GLU A 49 1.25 -4.06 -3.95
CA GLU A 49 -0.03 -3.80 -4.60
C GLU A 49 -1.13 -3.67 -3.57
N VAL A 50 -1.78 -2.51 -3.48
CA VAL A 50 -2.88 -2.27 -2.54
C VAL A 50 -4.21 -2.27 -3.29
N ASP A 51 -5.05 -3.27 -3.04
CA ASP A 51 -6.36 -3.39 -3.68
C ASP A 51 -7.47 -2.87 -2.77
N LEU A 52 -8.00 -1.68 -3.10
CA LEU A 52 -9.19 -1.07 -2.52
C LEU A 52 -10.34 -0.97 -3.54
N SER A 53 -10.37 -1.83 -4.56
CA SER A 53 -11.41 -1.83 -5.61
C SER A 53 -12.81 -2.09 -5.05
N ARG A 54 -12.90 -2.86 -3.97
CA ARG A 54 -14.15 -3.18 -3.27
C ARG A 54 -14.56 -2.04 -2.34
N PHE A 55 -15.77 -1.52 -2.53
CA PHE A 55 -16.30 -0.38 -1.78
C PHE A 55 -16.18 -0.53 -0.25
N TRP A 56 -16.53 -1.69 0.30
CA TRP A 56 -16.43 -1.94 1.74
C TRP A 56 -14.98 -2.01 2.24
N VAL A 57 -14.03 -2.48 1.42
CA VAL A 57 -12.60 -2.50 1.76
C VAL A 57 -12.06 -1.09 1.78
N HIS A 58 -12.36 -0.30 0.75
CA HIS A 58 -12.02 1.11 0.66
C HIS A 58 -12.54 1.89 1.88
N GLN A 59 -13.83 1.75 2.20
CA GLN A 59 -14.44 2.49 3.30
C GLN A 59 -13.83 2.08 4.66
N ARG A 60 -13.57 0.79 4.89
CA ARG A 60 -12.89 0.33 6.10
C ARG A 60 -11.46 0.84 6.20
N PHE A 61 -10.75 0.86 5.08
CA PHE A 61 -9.37 1.35 5.00
C PHE A 61 -9.30 2.84 5.36
N LEU A 62 -10.14 3.68 4.73
CA LEU A 62 -10.16 5.12 4.99
C LEU A 62 -10.64 5.50 6.40
N ASN A 63 -11.53 4.69 6.99
CA ASN A 63 -12.05 4.95 8.34
C ASN A 63 -11.15 4.37 9.46
N SER A 64 -10.03 3.74 9.12
CA SER A 64 -9.13 3.10 10.09
C SER A 64 -7.81 3.87 10.18
N SER A 65 -7.59 4.58 11.28
CA SER A 65 -6.33 5.28 11.54
C SER A 65 -5.11 4.35 11.45
N ALA A 66 -5.21 3.14 12.01
CA ALA A 66 -4.16 2.13 11.93
C ALA A 66 -3.87 1.69 10.48
N SER A 67 -4.89 1.59 9.62
CA SER A 67 -4.70 1.25 8.21
C SER A 67 -3.99 2.38 7.45
N LEU A 68 -4.34 3.63 7.76
CA LEU A 68 -3.70 4.81 7.17
C LEU A 68 -2.26 4.99 7.65
N GLU A 69 -1.98 4.71 8.92
CA GLU A 69 -0.64 4.73 9.50
C GLU A 69 0.24 3.64 8.88
N ALA A 70 -0.25 2.40 8.81
CA ALA A 70 0.46 1.32 8.15
C ALA A 70 0.71 1.60 6.65
N PHE A 71 -0.24 2.25 5.98
CA PHE A 71 -0.05 2.69 4.58
C PHE A 71 1.03 3.77 4.45
N ARG A 72 1.05 4.75 5.36
CA ARG A 72 2.09 5.79 5.42
C ARG A 72 3.47 5.16 5.62
N ASP A 73 3.59 4.24 6.58
CA ASP A 73 4.87 3.61 6.93
C ASP A 73 5.43 2.72 5.81
N ASN A 74 4.57 2.25 4.91
CA ASN A 74 4.96 1.37 3.80
C ASN A 74 4.89 2.05 2.43
N ILE A 75 4.67 3.37 2.36
CA ILE A 75 4.37 4.07 1.09
C ILE A 75 5.46 3.90 0.03
N GLU A 76 6.72 3.79 0.43
CA GLU A 76 7.86 3.59 -0.47
C GLU A 76 7.88 2.20 -1.14
N THR A 77 7.21 1.22 -0.54
CA THR A 77 7.10 -0.15 -1.07
C THR A 77 5.94 -0.31 -2.05
N ILE A 78 4.96 0.59 -1.99
CA ILE A 78 3.76 0.55 -2.83
C ILE A 78 4.16 0.88 -4.27
N ARG A 79 3.70 0.07 -5.22
CA ARG A 79 3.95 0.23 -6.67
C ARG A 79 2.66 0.41 -7.44
N SER A 80 1.58 -0.19 -6.98
CA SER A 80 0.26 -0.01 -7.57
C SER A 80 -0.80 0.07 -6.49
N ILE A 81 -1.82 0.87 -6.79
CA ILE A 81 -3.01 0.94 -5.96
C ILE A 81 -4.21 0.78 -6.86
N ASN A 82 -4.96 -0.30 -6.64
CA ASN A 82 -6.17 -0.60 -7.41
C ASN A 82 -7.37 -0.02 -6.66
N TRP A 83 -7.96 1.04 -7.20
CA TRP A 83 -9.14 1.70 -6.65
C TRP A 83 -10.31 1.58 -7.60
N ASN A 84 -11.52 1.62 -7.04
CA ASN A 84 -12.74 1.76 -7.82
C ASN A 84 -12.70 3.06 -8.65
N GLU A 85 -13.23 3.04 -9.88
CA GLU A 85 -13.34 4.20 -10.78
C GLU A 85 -13.91 5.45 -10.10
N ARG A 86 -14.92 5.29 -9.24
CA ARG A 86 -15.51 6.38 -8.46
C ARG A 86 -14.53 6.96 -7.44
N ALA A 87 -13.70 6.11 -6.80
CA ALA A 87 -12.71 6.54 -5.83
C ALA A 87 -11.53 7.29 -6.48
N SER A 88 -11.13 6.88 -7.69
CA SER A 88 -10.11 7.58 -8.48
C SER A 88 -10.51 9.02 -8.79
N TRP A 89 -11.78 9.27 -9.10
CA TRP A 89 -12.30 10.63 -9.33
C TRP A 89 -12.16 11.54 -8.09
N TRP A 90 -12.54 11.03 -6.92
CA TRP A 90 -12.44 11.79 -5.66
C TRP A 90 -10.98 12.06 -5.28
N TYR A 91 -10.11 11.07 -5.45
CA TYR A 91 -8.69 11.23 -5.15
C TYR A 91 -8.01 12.23 -6.09
N ILE A 92 -8.26 12.14 -7.41
CA ILE A 92 -7.69 13.07 -8.38
C ILE A 92 -8.13 14.49 -8.04
N ASN A 93 -9.42 14.72 -7.75
CA ASN A 93 -9.91 16.05 -7.37
C ASN A 93 -9.34 16.54 -6.04
N ALA A 94 -9.19 15.68 -5.05
CA ALA A 94 -8.60 16.02 -3.76
C ALA A 94 -7.10 16.35 -3.88
N LEU A 95 -6.35 15.52 -4.63
CA LEU A 95 -4.95 15.75 -4.93
C LEU A 95 -4.78 17.04 -5.74
N TRP A 96 -5.60 17.26 -6.76
CA TRP A 96 -5.58 18.46 -7.57
C TRP A 96 -5.86 19.72 -6.73
N SER A 97 -6.87 19.67 -5.86
CA SER A 97 -7.19 20.77 -4.94
C SER A 97 -6.05 21.02 -3.95
N TYR A 98 -5.43 19.96 -3.42
CA TYR A 98 -4.27 20.07 -2.53
C TYR A 98 -3.07 20.68 -3.26
N LEU A 99 -2.75 20.22 -4.47
CA LEU A 99 -1.65 20.75 -5.27
C LEU A 99 -1.86 22.23 -5.62
N ASN A 100 -3.11 22.66 -5.85
CA ASN A 100 -3.43 24.05 -6.16
C ASN A 100 -3.54 24.97 -4.93
N SER A 101 -3.76 24.43 -3.74
CA SER A 101 -3.88 25.19 -2.49
C SER A 101 -2.60 25.21 -1.65
N SER A 102 -1.67 24.28 -1.88
CA SER A 102 -0.42 24.20 -1.14
C SER A 102 0.57 25.28 -1.60
N ALA A 103 0.89 26.21 -0.71
CA ALA A 103 1.78 27.35 -0.96
C ALA A 103 3.24 26.96 -1.28
N THR A 104 3.61 25.71 -1.03
CA THR A 104 4.98 25.18 -1.22
C THR A 104 5.24 24.62 -2.61
N ILE A 105 4.23 24.50 -3.47
CA ILE A 105 4.40 24.01 -4.83
C ILE A 105 4.73 25.19 -5.74
N THR A 106 5.90 25.13 -6.38
CA THR A 106 6.35 26.13 -7.36
C THR A 106 5.30 26.27 -8.46
N GLU A 107 5.03 27.51 -8.93
CA GLU A 107 4.02 27.82 -9.97
C GLU A 107 4.02 26.85 -11.16
N ALA A 108 5.20 26.36 -11.57
CA ALA A 108 5.36 25.41 -12.67
C ALA A 108 4.71 24.02 -12.45
N HIS A 109 4.36 23.67 -11.21
CA HIS A 109 3.77 22.37 -10.83
C HIS A 109 2.34 22.51 -10.30
N LYS A 110 1.76 23.73 -10.29
CA LYS A 110 0.32 23.87 -10.03
C LYS A 110 -0.43 23.17 -11.16
N ALA A 111 -1.34 22.29 -10.80
CA ALA A 111 -2.17 21.59 -11.77
C ALA A 111 -3.12 22.60 -12.44
N ILE A 112 -3.40 22.40 -13.72
CA ILE A 112 -4.20 23.27 -14.61
C ILE A 112 -5.48 23.81 -13.88
N PRO A 113 -6.00 25.00 -14.22
CA PRO A 113 -7.17 25.55 -13.54
C PRO A 113 -8.35 24.56 -13.48
N THR A 114 -8.96 24.40 -12.29
CA THR A 114 -10.03 23.42 -11.99
C THR A 114 -11.31 23.64 -12.78
N ASP A 115 -11.49 24.83 -13.32
CA ASP A 115 -12.55 25.27 -14.23
C ASP A 115 -12.60 24.45 -15.53
N VAL A 116 -11.49 23.80 -15.92
CA VAL A 116 -11.44 22.92 -17.11
C VAL A 116 -11.94 21.50 -16.80
N LEU A 117 -11.99 21.09 -15.52
CA LEU A 117 -12.42 19.75 -15.09
C LEU A 117 -13.91 19.65 -14.76
N LEU A 118 -14.64 20.76 -14.84
CA LEU A 118 -16.10 20.74 -14.71
C LEU A 118 -16.69 19.98 -15.90
N HIS A 119 -17.27 18.81 -15.63
CA HIS A 119 -18.06 18.08 -16.63
C HIS A 119 -19.11 19.02 -17.23
N PRO A 120 -19.24 19.11 -18.57
CA PRO A 120 -20.41 19.75 -19.15
C PRO A 120 -21.66 19.00 -18.67
N LYS A 121 -22.63 19.77 -18.20
CA LYS A 121 -23.92 19.27 -17.68
C LYS A 121 -24.69 18.48 -18.73
#